data_AF-A0A847VCW1-F1
#
_entry.id   AF-A0A847VCW1-F1
#
_cell.length_a   1.000
_cell.length_b   1.000
_cell.length_c   1.000
_cell.angle_alpha   90.00
_cell.angle_beta   90.00
_cell.angle_gamma   90.00
#
_symmetry.space_group_name_H-M   'P 1'
#
loop_
_entity.id
_entity.type
_entity.pdbx_description
1 polymer ?
#
loop_
_entity_poly.entity_id
_entity_poly.type
_entity_poly.pdbx_seq_one_letter_code
_entity_poly.pdbx_strand_id
1 'polypeptide(L)'
;MINYKGKMVIIAGPTASGKSDVGLELAKKIDGYIVNADSRQVYRHLDIGTAKPQFEKEIEKNVYTIDGINHYLFNIVDPTFNYTLYHYQRDVGQVLNREKGIPILVGGTGLYIDSVVFNYILTKKNREKDLSKKTVKELQHLAKPYLDRMNKSDRENRHRLIRAIARGGVDKLKGREVDNIYFVINLPKSVLESRVRERIEQMFRDGLLQENKKLLEMSYTYSDKGMNSIGYIEFKEYFEKIISLEEVKENIYRNTMKYIKRQNTWFRRNSNSIWIEDLNDITYLASNFILKE
;
A
#
# COMPACT_ATOMS: atom_id res chain seq x y z
N MET A 1 10.96 14.07 2.56
CA MET A 1 11.20 14.42 1.15
C MET A 1 12.15 13.42 0.55
N ILE A 2 11.94 13.08 -0.71
CA ILE A 2 12.80 12.23 -1.52
C ILE A 2 13.82 13.13 -2.21
N ASN A 3 15.11 12.81 -2.05
CA ASN A 3 16.24 13.53 -2.66
C ASN A 3 16.89 12.71 -3.81
N TYR A 4 16.10 11.85 -4.45
CA TYR A 4 16.53 11.02 -5.56
C TYR A 4 16.41 11.79 -6.87
N LYS A 5 17.48 11.78 -7.68
CA LYS A 5 17.56 12.50 -8.97
C LYS A 5 17.54 11.57 -10.19
N GLY A 6 17.53 10.27 -9.98
CA GLY A 6 17.45 9.29 -11.07
C GLY A 6 16.01 9.06 -11.52
N LYS A 7 15.88 8.13 -12.46
CA LYS A 7 14.61 7.66 -13.01
C LYS A 7 14.01 6.56 -12.15
N MET A 8 12.69 6.56 -12.02
CA MET A 8 11.94 5.57 -11.26
C MET A 8 10.84 4.95 -12.10
N VAL A 9 10.64 3.65 -11.96
CA VAL A 9 9.50 2.96 -12.56
C VAL A 9 8.45 2.69 -11.48
N ILE A 10 7.19 2.97 -11.78
CA ILE A 10 6.05 2.64 -10.90
C ILE A 10 5.20 1.58 -11.58
N ILE A 11 4.92 0.48 -10.87
CA ILE A 11 3.98 -0.55 -11.29
C ILE A 11 2.86 -0.60 -10.25
N ALA A 12 1.78 0.12 -10.57
CA ALA A 12 0.58 0.19 -9.76
C ALA A 12 -0.56 -0.63 -10.34
N GLY A 13 -1.66 -0.73 -9.60
CA GLY A 13 -2.84 -1.48 -10.02
C GLY A 13 -3.53 -2.22 -8.87
N PRO A 14 -4.72 -2.76 -9.14
CA PRO A 14 -5.56 -3.37 -8.11
C PRO A 14 -4.95 -4.66 -7.54
N THR A 15 -5.38 -5.09 -6.35
CA THR A 15 -5.04 -6.42 -5.82
C THR A 15 -5.37 -7.52 -6.85
N ALA A 16 -4.54 -8.57 -6.89
CA ALA A 16 -4.64 -9.70 -7.84
C ALA A 16 -4.40 -9.37 -9.33
N SER A 17 -3.84 -8.20 -9.65
CA SER A 17 -3.54 -7.82 -11.03
C SER A 17 -2.21 -8.34 -11.61
N GLY A 18 -1.37 -9.03 -10.83
CA GLY A 18 -0.07 -9.56 -11.30
C GLY A 18 1.12 -8.58 -11.21
N LYS A 19 0.99 -7.48 -10.46
CA LYS A 19 2.06 -6.45 -10.34
C LYS A 19 3.42 -7.00 -9.91
N SER A 20 3.42 -7.95 -8.96
CA SER A 20 4.66 -8.49 -8.40
C SER A 20 5.48 -9.21 -9.48
N ASP A 21 4.82 -10.05 -10.28
CA ASP A 21 5.47 -10.83 -11.34
C ASP A 21 6.05 -9.91 -12.42
N VAL A 22 5.25 -8.93 -12.87
CA VAL A 22 5.70 -7.93 -13.85
C VAL A 22 6.87 -7.10 -13.31
N GLY A 23 6.81 -6.69 -12.04
CA GLY A 23 7.90 -5.95 -11.41
C GLY A 23 9.19 -6.76 -11.35
N LEU A 24 9.10 -8.03 -10.99
CA LEU A 24 10.24 -8.94 -10.93
C LEU A 24 10.84 -9.16 -12.33
N GLU A 25 10.02 -9.44 -13.34
CA GLU A 25 10.48 -9.60 -14.72
C GLU A 25 11.14 -8.34 -15.26
N LEU A 26 10.56 -7.18 -14.98
CA LEU A 26 11.15 -5.90 -15.37
C LEU A 26 12.49 -5.69 -14.70
N ALA A 27 12.59 -5.90 -13.38
CA ALA A 27 13.80 -5.70 -12.60
C ALA A 27 15.00 -6.44 -13.18
N LYS A 28 14.81 -7.70 -13.62
CA LYS A 28 15.84 -8.50 -14.28
C LYS A 28 16.37 -7.87 -15.57
N LYS A 29 15.54 -7.14 -16.31
CA LYS A 29 15.88 -6.57 -17.62
C LYS A 29 16.56 -5.21 -17.53
N ILE A 30 16.31 -4.45 -16.47
CA ILE A 30 16.76 -3.05 -16.34
C ILE A 30 17.74 -2.81 -15.20
N ASP A 31 18.34 -3.89 -14.65
CA ASP A 31 19.20 -3.83 -13.46
C ASP A 31 18.50 -3.08 -12.31
N GLY A 32 17.24 -3.48 -12.06
CA GLY A 32 16.35 -2.83 -11.13
C GLY A 32 16.21 -3.58 -9.81
N TYR A 33 15.65 -2.89 -8.82
CA TYR A 33 15.28 -3.46 -7.53
C TYR A 33 13.87 -3.04 -7.13
N ILE A 34 13.23 -3.86 -6.30
CA ILE A 34 11.82 -3.70 -5.95
C ILE A 34 11.68 -2.96 -4.62
N VAL A 35 10.89 -1.90 -4.61
CA VAL A 35 10.48 -1.19 -3.40
C VAL A 35 8.98 -1.39 -3.22
N ASN A 36 8.61 -2.10 -2.15
CA ASN A 36 7.21 -2.38 -1.84
C ASN A 36 6.40 -1.09 -1.59
N ALA A 37 5.29 -0.93 -2.29
CA ALA A 37 4.31 0.14 -2.10
C ALA A 37 2.95 -0.38 -1.62
N ASP A 38 2.92 -1.49 -0.87
CA ASP A 38 1.76 -2.01 -0.16
C ASP A 38 1.84 -1.75 1.35
N SER A 39 0.85 -1.01 1.87
CA SER A 39 0.81 -0.61 3.28
C SER A 39 0.51 -1.74 4.28
N ARG A 40 0.19 -2.95 3.82
CA ARG A 40 -0.04 -4.12 4.67
C ARG A 40 1.18 -5.04 4.71
N GLN A 41 1.91 -5.16 3.61
CA GLN A 41 3.08 -6.03 3.50
C GLN A 41 4.32 -5.54 4.29
N VAL A 42 4.26 -4.32 4.83
CA VAL A 42 5.29 -3.78 5.74
C VAL A 42 5.28 -4.45 7.13
N TYR A 43 4.16 -5.05 7.54
CA TYR A 43 4.01 -5.63 8.88
C TYR A 43 4.57 -7.05 8.94
N ARG A 44 5.40 -7.34 9.93
CA ARG A 44 5.88 -8.71 10.21
C ARG A 44 4.74 -9.65 10.58
N HIS A 45 4.93 -10.95 10.33
CA HIS A 45 4.01 -12.03 10.69
C HIS A 45 2.66 -12.05 9.96
N LEU A 46 2.35 -11.02 9.18
CA LEU A 46 1.15 -10.94 8.35
C LEU A 46 1.53 -11.31 6.90
N ASP A 47 1.77 -12.58 6.62
CA ASP A 47 2.34 -13.05 5.36
C ASP A 47 1.26 -13.49 4.38
N ILE A 48 0.48 -14.52 4.73
CA ILE A 48 -0.52 -15.16 3.86
C ILE A 48 -1.65 -14.18 3.54
N GLY A 49 -2.25 -13.57 4.57
CA GLY A 49 -3.41 -12.68 4.37
C GLY A 49 -3.09 -11.40 3.59
N THR A 50 -1.82 -10.98 3.57
CA THR A 50 -1.38 -9.83 2.77
C THR A 50 -0.79 -10.24 1.41
N ALA A 51 -0.75 -11.55 1.14
CA ALA A 51 0.00 -12.21 0.08
C ALA A 51 1.36 -11.55 -0.18
N LYS A 52 2.21 -11.57 0.84
CA LYS A 52 3.62 -11.32 0.60
C LYS A 52 4.14 -12.38 -0.37
N PRO A 53 5.08 -11.99 -1.25
CA PRO A 53 5.71 -12.97 -2.10
C PRO A 53 6.53 -13.93 -1.24
N GLN A 54 6.72 -15.15 -1.74
CA GLN A 54 7.63 -16.10 -1.13
C GLN A 54 9.06 -15.69 -1.46
N PHE A 55 9.80 -15.25 -0.45
CA PHE A 55 11.19 -14.86 -0.59
C PHE A 55 12.10 -16.09 -0.60
N GLU A 56 13.16 -16.05 -1.41
CA GLU A 56 14.19 -17.10 -1.43
C GLU A 56 15.11 -16.98 -0.23
N LYS A 57 15.56 -15.75 0.06
CA LYS A 57 16.54 -15.47 1.10
C LYS A 57 16.37 -14.06 1.65
N GLU A 58 16.68 -13.89 2.93
CA GLU A 58 16.96 -12.59 3.53
C GLU A 58 18.48 -12.38 3.51
N ILE A 59 18.96 -11.46 2.67
CA ILE A 59 20.41 -11.21 2.47
C ILE A 59 20.96 -10.17 3.44
N GLU A 60 20.10 -9.27 3.91
CA GLU A 60 20.35 -8.31 4.98
C GLU A 60 19.04 -8.11 5.73
N LYS A 61 19.09 -7.50 6.92
CA LYS A 61 17.90 -7.26 7.74
C LYS A 61 16.78 -6.57 6.94
N ASN A 62 15.67 -7.27 6.74
CA ASN A 62 14.50 -6.86 5.96
C ASN A 62 14.77 -6.56 4.46
N VAL A 63 15.83 -7.15 3.91
CA VAL A 63 16.16 -7.13 2.48
C VAL A 63 16.09 -8.56 1.97
N TYR A 64 15.13 -8.79 1.09
CA TYR A 64 14.80 -10.13 0.61
C TYR A 64 15.14 -10.28 -0.87
N THR A 65 15.38 -11.51 -1.34
CA THR A 65 15.62 -11.79 -2.75
C THR A 65 14.56 -12.72 -3.32
N ILE A 66 14.25 -12.51 -4.60
CA ILE A 66 13.49 -13.42 -5.47
C ILE A 66 14.18 -13.39 -6.82
N ASP A 67 14.59 -14.54 -7.34
CA ASP A 67 15.37 -14.67 -8.58
C ASP A 67 16.56 -13.69 -8.66
N GLY A 68 17.26 -13.52 -7.53
CA GLY A 68 18.40 -12.59 -7.41
C GLY A 68 18.04 -11.09 -7.35
N ILE A 69 16.76 -10.72 -7.40
CA ILE A 69 16.30 -9.33 -7.32
C ILE A 69 16.01 -8.92 -5.88
N ASN A 70 16.63 -7.83 -5.44
CA ASN A 70 16.43 -7.30 -4.10
C ASN A 70 15.04 -6.65 -3.93
N HIS A 71 14.38 -6.98 -2.82
CA HIS A 71 13.06 -6.52 -2.40
C HIS A 71 13.15 -5.81 -1.05
N TYR A 72 12.69 -4.57 -1.03
CA TYR A 72 12.74 -3.68 0.13
C TYR A 72 11.35 -3.38 0.69
N LEU A 73 11.33 -2.98 1.97
CA LEU A 73 10.15 -2.52 2.71
C LEU A 73 9.06 -3.60 2.90
N PHE A 74 9.50 -4.84 3.07
CA PHE A 74 8.70 -5.93 3.62
C PHE A 74 9.14 -6.21 5.05
N ASN A 75 8.22 -6.63 5.93
CA ASN A 75 8.56 -7.08 7.30
C ASN A 75 9.33 -6.06 8.16
N ILE A 76 9.23 -4.78 7.85
CA ILE A 76 10.00 -3.72 8.50
C ILE A 76 9.42 -3.27 9.84
N VAL A 77 8.13 -3.52 10.11
CA VAL A 77 7.46 -3.05 11.32
C VAL A 77 6.63 -4.12 12.03
N ASP A 78 6.49 -3.93 13.33
CA ASP A 78 5.63 -4.75 14.18
C ASP A 78 4.14 -4.47 13.92
N PRO A 79 3.24 -5.46 14.00
CA PRO A 79 1.78 -5.25 13.84
C PRO A 79 1.19 -4.18 14.78
N THR A 80 1.76 -3.97 15.96
CA THR A 80 1.32 -2.92 16.90
C THR A 80 1.69 -1.51 16.43
N PHE A 81 2.71 -1.37 15.57
CA PHE A 81 3.27 -0.08 15.21
C PHE A 81 2.38 0.68 14.21
N ASN A 82 2.10 1.95 14.48
CA ASN A 82 1.38 2.79 13.54
C ASN A 82 2.30 3.29 12.41
N TYR A 83 2.44 2.50 11.35
CA TYR A 83 3.26 2.86 10.19
C TYR A 83 2.57 3.91 9.32
N THR A 84 3.06 5.14 9.39
CA THR A 84 2.44 6.31 8.73
C THR A 84 3.03 6.55 7.35
N LEU A 85 2.36 7.41 6.58
CA LEU A 85 2.87 7.90 5.30
C LEU A 85 4.26 8.58 5.42
N TYR A 86 4.53 9.24 6.55
CA TYR A 86 5.83 9.86 6.81
C TYR A 86 6.92 8.80 6.96
N HIS A 87 6.65 7.71 7.71
CA HIS A 87 7.58 6.59 7.85
C HIS A 87 7.86 5.97 6.49
N TYR A 88 6.81 5.69 5.71
CA TYR A 88 6.95 5.15 4.36
C TYR A 88 7.84 5.99 3.45
N GLN A 89 7.55 7.29 3.31
CA GLN A 89 8.35 8.15 2.43
C GLN A 89 9.80 8.27 2.91
N ARG A 90 10.04 8.32 4.23
CA ARG A 90 11.39 8.32 4.80
C ARG A 90 12.14 7.05 4.43
N ASP A 91 11.51 5.89 4.62
CA ASP A 91 12.15 4.59 4.45
C ASP A 91 12.41 4.30 2.96
N VAL A 92 11.50 4.70 2.06
CA VAL A 92 11.79 4.74 0.61
C VAL A 92 13.01 5.61 0.33
N GLY A 93 13.07 6.82 0.87
CA GLY A 93 14.23 7.71 0.67
C GLY A 93 15.55 7.10 1.14
N GLN A 94 15.54 6.30 2.22
CA GLN A 94 16.74 5.59 2.70
C GLN A 94 17.18 4.51 1.71
N VAL A 95 16.25 3.72 1.17
CA VAL A 95 16.56 2.72 0.13
C VAL A 95 17.14 3.41 -1.11
N LEU A 96 16.47 4.44 -1.62
CA LEU A 96 16.91 5.16 -2.83
C LEU A 96 18.29 5.81 -2.72
N ASN A 97 18.69 6.21 -1.51
CA ASN A 97 20.01 6.82 -1.27
C ASN A 97 21.13 5.78 -1.12
N ARG A 98 20.78 4.54 -0.73
CA ARG A 98 21.74 3.46 -0.48
C ARG A 98 21.99 2.61 -1.73
N GLU A 99 20.92 2.31 -2.46
CA GLU A 99 20.93 1.35 -3.55
C GLU A 99 21.34 1.98 -4.88
N LYS A 100 22.10 1.21 -5.66
CA LYS A 100 22.38 1.50 -7.06
C LYS A 100 21.37 0.77 -7.94
N GLY A 101 21.24 1.21 -9.20
CA GLY A 101 20.27 0.65 -10.15
C GLY A 101 18.93 1.39 -10.16
N ILE A 102 17.97 0.84 -10.89
CA ILE A 102 16.67 1.50 -11.13
C ILE A 102 15.63 1.05 -10.09
N PRO A 103 15.11 1.97 -9.24
CA PRO A 103 14.03 1.63 -8.32
C PRO A 103 12.74 1.37 -9.06
N ILE A 104 12.10 0.25 -8.73
CA ILE A 104 10.78 -0.13 -9.22
C ILE A 104 9.82 -0.15 -8.01
N LEU A 105 8.96 0.86 -7.91
CA LEU A 105 7.93 0.90 -6.88
C LEU A 105 6.76 0.01 -7.31
N VAL A 106 6.53 -1.08 -6.59
CA VAL A 106 5.48 -2.06 -6.91
C VAL A 106 4.46 -2.11 -5.79
N GLY A 107 3.18 -1.86 -6.09
CA GLY A 107 2.15 -2.02 -5.07
C GLY A 107 0.79 -1.43 -5.41
N GLY A 108 -0.12 -1.57 -4.45
CA GLY A 108 -1.52 -1.16 -4.59
C GLY A 108 -1.92 0.05 -3.74
N THR A 109 -1.03 0.57 -2.87
CA THR A 109 -1.39 1.69 -1.98
C THR A 109 -1.10 3.01 -2.68
N GLY A 110 -2.07 3.54 -3.43
CA GLY A 110 -1.88 4.77 -4.21
C GLY A 110 -1.41 5.97 -3.38
N LEU A 111 -1.84 6.10 -2.11
CA LEU A 111 -1.35 7.15 -1.22
C LEU A 111 0.16 7.06 -0.96
N TYR A 112 0.71 5.85 -0.84
CA TYR A 112 2.13 5.60 -0.63
C TYR A 112 2.90 5.99 -1.88
N ILE A 113 2.49 5.48 -3.03
CA ILE A 113 3.08 5.78 -4.34
C ILE A 113 3.10 7.30 -4.58
N ASP A 114 1.95 7.97 -4.46
CA ASP A 114 1.82 9.42 -4.65
C ASP A 114 2.74 10.22 -3.74
N SER A 115 2.99 9.74 -2.51
CA SER A 115 3.86 10.45 -1.59
C SER A 115 5.31 10.46 -2.04
N VAL A 116 5.75 9.42 -2.75
CA VAL A 116 7.09 9.32 -3.32
C VAL A 116 7.14 10.10 -4.63
N VAL A 117 6.25 9.77 -5.57
CA VAL A 117 6.20 10.37 -6.92
C VAL A 117 6.09 11.89 -6.84
N PHE A 118 5.07 12.41 -6.16
CA PHE A 118 4.85 13.86 -6.02
C PHE A 118 5.64 14.49 -4.86
N ASN A 119 6.59 13.73 -4.30
CA ASN A 119 7.52 14.16 -3.26
C ASN A 119 6.86 15.02 -2.16
N TYR A 120 5.84 14.47 -1.51
CA TYR A 120 5.06 15.22 -0.52
C TYR A 120 5.96 15.80 0.58
N ILE A 121 5.70 17.05 0.95
CA ILE A 121 6.34 17.73 2.08
C ILE A 121 5.63 17.26 3.35
N LEU A 122 6.10 16.14 3.88
CA LEU A 122 5.59 15.54 5.11
C LEU A 122 6.41 16.04 6.29
N THR A 123 5.73 16.57 7.31
CA THR A 123 6.36 16.90 8.58
C THR A 123 6.11 15.78 9.59
N LYS A 124 7.08 15.54 10.48
CA LYS A 124 6.92 14.62 11.61
C LYS A 124 5.90 15.14 12.65
N LYS A 125 5.38 16.38 12.49
CA LYS A 125 4.58 17.08 13.51
C LYS A 125 3.31 16.28 13.88
N ASN A 126 3.47 15.46 14.92
CA ASN A 126 2.42 15.10 15.87
C ASN A 126 2.06 16.35 16.66
N ARG A 127 1.30 17.27 16.08
CA ARG A 127 0.36 18.03 16.92
C ARG A 127 -0.87 17.16 17.07
N GLU A 128 -0.73 16.07 17.83
CA GLU A 128 -1.89 15.47 18.47
C GLU A 128 -2.34 16.46 19.54
N LYS A 129 -3.08 17.48 19.11
CA LYS A 129 -4.16 17.91 19.98
C LYS A 129 -4.98 16.63 20.20
N ASP A 130 -5.20 16.23 21.44
CA ASP A 130 -6.07 15.11 21.71
C ASP A 130 -7.50 15.49 21.28
N LEU A 131 -7.79 15.15 20.04
CA LEU A 131 -9.09 15.32 19.39
C LEU A 131 -9.85 13.99 19.37
N SER A 132 -9.33 12.96 20.07
CA SER A 132 -9.88 11.60 20.08
C SER A 132 -11.21 11.49 20.84
N LYS A 133 -11.55 12.49 21.66
CA LYS A 133 -12.83 12.57 22.37
C LYS A 133 -13.88 13.48 21.71
N LYS A 134 -13.48 14.30 20.71
CA LYS A 134 -14.38 15.28 20.07
C LYS A 134 -15.35 14.69 19.05
N THR A 135 -16.62 15.03 19.16
CA THR A 135 -17.64 14.70 18.17
C THR A 135 -17.33 15.29 16.79
N VAL A 136 -17.96 14.74 15.74
CA VAL A 136 -17.82 15.28 14.37
C VAL A 136 -18.22 16.76 14.31
N LYS A 137 -19.28 17.17 15.02
CA LYS A 137 -19.73 18.57 15.07
C LYS A 137 -18.67 19.51 15.67
N GLU A 138 -18.06 19.11 16.79
CA GLU A 138 -16.97 19.90 17.39
C GLU A 138 -15.74 19.98 16.47
N LEU A 139 -15.42 18.89 15.78
CA LEU A 139 -14.33 18.86 14.81
C LEU A 139 -14.62 19.72 13.59
N GLN A 140 -15.85 19.75 13.10
CA GLN A 140 -16.26 20.65 12.02
C GLN A 140 -16.10 22.11 12.45
N HIS A 141 -16.48 22.46 13.68
CA HIS A 141 -16.29 23.80 14.22
C HIS A 141 -14.80 24.19 14.27
N LEU A 142 -13.94 23.30 14.78
CA LEU A 142 -12.49 23.52 14.82
C LEU A 142 -11.84 23.55 13.42
N ALA A 143 -12.39 22.79 12.48
CA ALA A 143 -11.92 22.73 11.10
C ALA A 143 -12.54 23.81 10.20
N LYS A 144 -13.33 24.75 10.74
CA LYS A 144 -14.03 25.80 9.96
C LYS A 144 -13.15 26.50 8.91
N PRO A 145 -11.87 26.85 9.18
CA PRO A 145 -10.99 27.46 8.18
C PRO A 145 -10.69 26.58 6.95
N TYR A 146 -10.95 25.28 7.05
CA TYR A 146 -10.58 24.27 6.07
C TYR A 146 -11.78 23.61 5.38
N LEU A 147 -12.99 23.75 5.93
CA LEU A 147 -14.18 23.02 5.46
C LEU A 147 -14.49 23.30 3.98
N ASP A 148 -14.30 24.52 3.51
CA ASP A 148 -14.60 24.90 2.12
C ASP A 148 -13.75 24.14 1.10
N ARG A 149 -12.56 23.70 1.50
CA ARG A 149 -11.64 22.87 0.70
C ARG A 149 -11.90 21.36 0.84
N MET A 150 -12.84 20.97 1.69
CA MET A 150 -13.23 19.57 1.91
C MET A 150 -14.52 19.26 1.17
N ASN A 151 -14.61 18.08 0.54
CA ASN A 151 -15.87 17.58 0.01
C ASN A 151 -16.83 17.15 1.13
N LYS A 152 -18.12 16.92 0.81
CA LYS A 152 -19.14 16.54 1.80
C LYS A 152 -18.76 15.33 2.66
N SER A 153 -18.29 14.26 2.03
CA SER A 153 -17.86 13.04 2.75
C SER A 153 -16.70 13.32 3.70
N ASP A 154 -15.80 14.22 3.33
CA ASP A 154 -14.64 14.58 4.14
C ASP A 154 -15.02 15.40 5.36
N ARG A 155 -16.01 16.29 5.21
CA ARG A 155 -16.57 17.11 6.30
C ARG A 155 -17.31 16.26 7.33
N GLU A 156 -17.77 15.07 6.96
CA GLU A 156 -18.46 14.13 7.86
C GLU A 156 -17.49 13.07 8.43
N ASN A 157 -16.29 12.95 7.85
CA ASN A 157 -15.30 11.97 8.27
C ASN A 157 -14.42 12.51 9.40
N ARG A 158 -14.66 12.01 10.61
CA ARG A 158 -13.90 12.34 11.83
C ARG A 158 -12.38 12.35 11.64
N HIS A 159 -11.82 11.29 11.03
CA HIS A 159 -10.38 11.18 10.82
C HIS A 159 -9.83 12.20 9.80
N ARG A 160 -10.62 12.62 8.81
CA ARG A 160 -10.20 13.67 7.87
C ARG A 160 -10.22 15.04 8.52
N LEU A 161 -11.22 15.34 9.36
CA LEU A 161 -11.28 16.58 10.13
C LEU A 161 -10.11 16.71 11.12
N ILE A 162 -9.85 15.67 11.92
CA ILE A 162 -8.71 15.66 12.86
C ILE A 162 -7.39 15.93 12.11
N ARG A 163 -7.21 15.30 10.94
CA ARG A 163 -6.01 15.53 10.10
C ARG A 163 -5.93 16.95 9.57
N ALA A 164 -7.03 17.52 9.09
CA ALA A 164 -7.05 18.90 8.59
C ALA A 164 -6.67 19.90 9.70
N ILE A 165 -7.22 19.72 10.90
CA ILE A 165 -6.92 20.54 12.08
C ILE A 165 -5.45 20.38 12.49
N ALA A 166 -4.97 19.14 12.62
CA ALA A 166 -3.60 18.85 13.07
C ALA A 166 -2.54 19.39 12.10
N ARG A 167 -2.84 19.38 10.80
CA ARG A 167 -1.93 19.85 9.74
C ARG A 167 -2.05 21.34 9.43
N GLY A 168 -3.13 21.98 9.89
CA GLY A 168 -3.42 23.36 9.50
C GLY A 168 -3.86 23.50 8.04
N GLY A 169 -4.45 22.45 7.44
CA GLY A 169 -4.84 22.44 6.04
C GLY A 169 -5.29 21.08 5.52
N VAL A 170 -6.01 21.09 4.38
CA VAL A 170 -6.55 19.89 3.70
C VAL A 170 -5.56 19.32 2.69
N ASP A 171 -4.84 20.21 2.01
CA ASP A 171 -3.96 19.85 0.91
C ASP A 171 -2.62 19.34 1.42
N LYS A 172 -2.11 18.32 0.74
CA LYS A 172 -0.74 17.88 0.95
C LYS A 172 0.14 18.81 0.12
N LEU A 173 1.07 19.49 0.80
CA LEU A 173 2.11 20.23 0.11
C LEU A 173 2.94 19.24 -0.72
N LYS A 174 3.04 19.48 -2.03
CA LYS A 174 3.84 18.68 -2.97
C LYS A 174 5.20 19.34 -3.17
N GLY A 175 6.23 18.52 -3.32
CA GLY A 175 7.56 18.98 -3.70
C GLY A 175 7.77 18.88 -5.21
N ARG A 176 9.03 18.90 -5.63
CA ARG A 176 9.40 18.58 -7.01
C ARG A 176 9.14 17.09 -7.27
N GLU A 177 8.34 16.81 -8.28
CA GLU A 177 8.03 15.45 -8.74
C GLU A 177 9.32 14.71 -9.12
N VAL A 178 9.38 13.43 -8.76
CA VAL A 178 10.49 12.54 -9.13
C VAL A 178 10.37 12.19 -10.62
N ASP A 179 11.50 12.09 -11.33
CA ASP A 179 11.47 11.65 -12.73
C ASP A 179 11.00 10.19 -12.81
N ASN A 180 9.81 9.96 -13.35
CA ASN A 180 9.14 8.68 -13.25
C ASN A 180 8.34 8.30 -14.51
N ILE A 181 8.21 6.99 -14.72
CA ILE A 181 7.18 6.42 -15.60
C ILE A 181 6.19 5.61 -14.75
N TYR A 182 4.92 5.95 -14.88
CA TYR A 182 3.87 5.43 -14.01
C TYR A 182 2.93 4.50 -14.76
N PHE A 183 3.02 3.19 -14.51
CA PHE A 183 2.09 2.20 -15.05
C PHE A 183 0.98 1.84 -14.06
N VAL A 184 -0.23 1.66 -14.58
CA VAL A 184 -1.37 1.10 -13.85
C VAL A 184 -1.89 -0.11 -14.61
N ILE A 185 -1.74 -1.30 -14.04
CA ILE A 185 -2.30 -2.51 -14.64
C ILE A 185 -3.84 -2.43 -14.62
N ASN A 186 -4.43 -2.51 -15.80
CA ASN A 186 -5.87 -2.49 -16.02
C ASN A 186 -6.34 -3.88 -16.45
N LEU A 187 -7.13 -4.55 -15.61
CA LEU A 187 -7.74 -5.82 -15.97
C LEU A 187 -9.27 -5.71 -15.90
N PRO A 188 -9.99 -6.48 -16.74
CA PRO A 188 -11.44 -6.57 -16.66
C PRO A 188 -11.90 -6.99 -15.25
N LYS A 189 -13.03 -6.44 -14.81
CA LYS A 189 -13.59 -6.71 -13.48
C LYS A 189 -13.81 -8.21 -13.24
N SER A 190 -14.31 -8.93 -14.23
CA SER A 190 -14.56 -10.39 -14.16
C SER A 190 -13.28 -11.18 -13.90
N VAL A 191 -12.17 -10.81 -14.54
CA VAL A 191 -10.86 -11.44 -14.34
C VAL A 191 -10.38 -11.19 -12.90
N LEU A 192 -10.51 -9.96 -12.41
CA LEU A 192 -10.15 -9.64 -11.02
C LEU A 192 -11.01 -10.41 -10.02
N GLU A 193 -12.31 -10.56 -10.27
CA GLU A 193 -13.21 -11.33 -9.41
C GLU A 193 -12.80 -12.81 -9.32
N SER A 194 -12.49 -13.45 -10.47
CA SER A 194 -11.99 -14.84 -10.49
C SER A 194 -10.70 -14.98 -9.69
N ARG A 195 -9.70 -14.15 -10.00
CA ARG A 195 -8.38 -14.21 -9.35
C ARG A 195 -8.46 -13.95 -7.84
N VAL A 196 -9.34 -13.04 -7.40
CA VAL A 196 -9.54 -12.80 -5.97
C VAL A 196 -10.13 -14.03 -5.29
N ARG A 197 -11.12 -14.69 -5.90
CA ARG A 197 -11.70 -15.93 -5.33
C ARG A 197 -10.67 -17.06 -5.25
N GLU A 198 -9.95 -17.31 -6.34
CA GLU A 198 -8.88 -18.31 -6.40
C GLU A 198 -7.81 -18.04 -5.34
N ARG A 199 -7.40 -16.78 -5.20
CA ARG A 199 -6.42 -16.36 -4.19
C ARG A 199 -6.91 -16.54 -2.76
N ILE A 200 -8.18 -16.29 -2.48
CA ILE A 200 -8.75 -16.54 -1.14
C ILE A 200 -8.71 -18.04 -0.84
N GLU A 201 -9.14 -18.89 -1.77
CA GLU A 201 -9.06 -20.33 -1.58
C GLU A 201 -7.61 -20.79 -1.37
N GLN A 202 -6.66 -20.21 -2.12
CA GLN A 202 -5.24 -20.50 -1.93
C GLN A 202 -4.74 -20.07 -0.54
N MET A 203 -5.08 -18.86 -0.07
CA MET A 203 -4.70 -18.39 1.27
C MET A 203 -5.18 -19.35 2.37
N PHE A 204 -6.41 -19.87 2.26
CA PHE A 204 -6.92 -20.83 3.23
C PHE A 204 -6.19 -22.18 3.16
N ARG A 205 -5.84 -22.65 1.96
CA ARG A 205 -4.99 -23.84 1.77
C ARG A 205 -3.59 -23.65 2.37
N ASP A 206 -3.02 -22.45 2.22
CA ASP A 206 -1.69 -22.11 2.74
C ASP A 206 -1.67 -21.90 4.25
N GLY A 207 -2.84 -21.90 4.91
CA GLY A 207 -2.95 -21.85 6.36
C GLY A 207 -3.26 -20.47 6.93
N LEU A 208 -4.02 -19.62 6.21
CA LEU A 208 -4.44 -18.30 6.70
C LEU A 208 -5.12 -18.35 8.08
N LEU A 209 -5.92 -19.38 8.35
CA LEU A 209 -6.54 -19.57 9.67
C LEU A 209 -5.49 -19.83 10.76
N GLN A 210 -4.47 -20.64 10.45
CA GLN A 210 -3.38 -20.96 11.37
C GLN A 210 -2.51 -19.73 11.63
N GLU A 211 -2.21 -18.94 10.60
CA GLU A 211 -1.52 -17.65 10.75
C GLU A 211 -2.30 -16.71 11.69
N ASN A 212 -3.61 -16.60 11.51
CA ASN A 212 -4.46 -15.79 12.39
C ASN A 212 -4.47 -16.29 13.85
N LYS A 213 -4.57 -17.61 14.07
CA LYS A 213 -4.47 -18.20 15.42
C LYS A 213 -3.14 -17.86 16.10
N LYS A 214 -2.04 -18.06 15.36
CA LYS A 214 -0.69 -17.78 15.86
C LYS A 214 -0.52 -16.31 16.25
N LEU A 215 -1.08 -15.38 15.47
CA LEU A 215 -1.02 -13.95 15.81
C LEU A 215 -1.72 -13.64 17.14
N LEU A 216 -2.86 -14.28 17.43
CA LEU A 216 -3.56 -14.12 18.71
C LEU A 216 -2.78 -14.77 19.87
N GLU A 217 -2.15 -15.93 19.64
CA GLU A 217 -1.26 -16.58 20.61
C GLU A 217 -0.03 -15.71 20.94
N MET A 218 0.46 -14.95 19.96
CA MET A 218 1.50 -13.94 20.13
C MET A 218 1.00 -12.66 20.83
N SER A 219 -0.22 -12.66 21.36
CA SER A 219 -0.86 -11.53 22.06
C SER A 219 -1.16 -10.31 21.20
N TYR A 220 -1.16 -10.43 19.87
CA TYR A 220 -1.72 -9.38 19.00
C TYR A 220 -3.25 -9.39 19.09
N THR A 221 -3.83 -8.21 18.91
CA THR A 221 -5.27 -7.97 19.02
C THR A 221 -5.78 -7.26 17.79
N TYR A 222 -7.09 -7.36 17.53
CA TYR A 222 -7.72 -6.60 16.44
C TYR A 222 -7.72 -5.07 16.64
N SER A 223 -7.21 -4.57 17.77
CA SER A 223 -6.95 -3.15 17.97
C SER A 223 -5.62 -2.69 17.35
N ASP A 224 -4.71 -3.62 17.08
CA ASP A 224 -3.40 -3.36 16.47
C ASP A 224 -3.53 -2.95 15.01
N LYS A 225 -2.63 -2.07 14.55
CA LYS A 225 -2.74 -1.46 13.21
C LYS A 225 -2.55 -2.46 12.08
N GLY A 226 -1.65 -3.43 12.26
CA GLY A 226 -1.45 -4.54 11.34
C GLY A 226 -2.70 -5.41 11.22
N MET A 227 -3.32 -5.77 12.34
CA MET A 227 -4.47 -6.68 12.42
C MET A 227 -5.75 -6.13 11.76
N ASN A 228 -5.79 -4.84 11.46
CA ASN A 228 -6.86 -4.20 10.67
C ASN A 228 -6.75 -4.45 9.14
N SER A 229 -5.85 -5.34 8.71
CA SER A 229 -5.67 -5.72 7.31
C SER A 229 -6.77 -6.69 6.85
N ILE A 230 -7.16 -6.60 5.58
CA ILE A 230 -8.04 -7.58 4.94
C ILE A 230 -7.33 -8.94 4.97
N GLY A 231 -8.06 -9.99 5.33
CA GLY A 231 -7.53 -11.34 5.58
C GLY A 231 -7.26 -11.61 7.07
N TYR A 232 -7.35 -10.60 7.93
CA TYR A 232 -7.15 -10.73 9.38
C TYR A 232 -8.34 -10.18 10.13
N ILE A 233 -8.76 -8.94 9.85
CA ILE A 233 -9.86 -8.29 10.57
C ILE A 233 -11.17 -9.08 10.47
N GLU A 234 -11.38 -9.80 9.36
CA GLU A 234 -12.54 -10.67 9.15
C GLU A 234 -12.58 -11.89 10.09
N PHE A 235 -11.45 -12.31 10.66
CA PHE A 235 -11.41 -13.41 11.62
C PHE A 235 -11.87 -13.01 13.03
N LYS A 236 -12.07 -11.72 13.30
CA LYS A 236 -12.49 -11.25 14.63
C LYS A 236 -13.79 -11.91 15.09
N GLU A 237 -14.85 -11.77 14.29
CA GLU A 237 -16.16 -12.34 14.59
C GLU A 237 -16.14 -13.87 14.55
N TYR A 238 -15.23 -14.46 13.77
CA TYR A 238 -15.05 -15.92 13.71
C TYR A 238 -14.50 -16.48 15.03
N PHE A 239 -13.47 -15.87 15.62
CA PHE A 239 -12.95 -16.31 16.91
C PHE A 239 -13.88 -16.00 18.08
N GLU A 240 -14.77 -15.02 17.92
CA GLU A 240 -15.90 -14.76 18.82
C GLU A 240 -17.05 -15.78 18.63
N LYS A 241 -16.92 -16.74 17.69
CA LYS A 241 -17.90 -17.77 17.33
C LYS A 241 -19.23 -17.21 16.80
N ILE A 242 -19.20 -16.02 16.20
CA ILE A 242 -20.38 -15.33 15.65
C ILE A 242 -20.63 -15.73 14.20
N ILE A 243 -19.58 -15.93 13.41
CA ILE A 243 -19.65 -16.29 11.98
C ILE A 243 -18.86 -17.56 11.67
N SER A 244 -19.21 -18.24 10.59
CA SER A 244 -18.51 -19.40 10.05
C SER A 244 -17.28 -19.02 9.21
N LEU A 245 -16.40 -20.00 8.91
CA LEU A 245 -15.25 -19.78 8.02
C LEU A 245 -15.65 -19.40 6.59
N GLU A 246 -16.77 -19.92 6.09
CA GLU A 246 -17.27 -19.56 4.76
C GLU A 246 -17.73 -18.09 4.73
N GLU A 247 -18.33 -17.60 5.81
CA GLU A 247 -18.64 -16.17 5.96
C GLU A 247 -17.37 -15.31 6.05
N VAL A 248 -16.30 -15.80 6.69
CA VAL A 248 -14.99 -15.11 6.67
C VAL A 248 -14.47 -14.97 5.24
N LYS A 249 -14.48 -16.04 4.43
CA LYS A 249 -14.05 -16.01 3.03
C LYS A 249 -14.85 -14.99 2.22
N GLU A 250 -16.18 -14.98 2.35
CA GLU A 250 -17.04 -14.05 1.62
C GLU A 250 -16.82 -12.60 2.11
N ASN A 251 -16.57 -12.39 3.40
CA ASN A 251 -16.19 -11.08 3.92
C ASN A 251 -14.86 -10.58 3.35
N ILE A 252 -13.84 -11.44 3.27
CA ILE A 252 -12.55 -11.12 2.66
C ILE A 252 -12.74 -10.77 1.18
N TYR A 253 -13.53 -11.55 0.44
CA TYR A 253 -13.85 -11.28 -0.97
C TYR A 253 -14.49 -9.89 -1.12
N ARG A 254 -15.58 -9.64 -0.39
CA ARG A 254 -16.32 -8.38 -0.44
C ARG A 254 -15.44 -7.18 -0.09
N ASN A 255 -14.62 -7.29 0.93
CA ASN A 255 -13.72 -6.21 1.35
C ASN A 255 -12.58 -5.99 0.35
N THR A 256 -12.06 -7.05 -0.25
CA THR A 256 -11.07 -6.98 -1.33
C THR A 256 -11.65 -6.29 -2.57
N MET A 257 -12.86 -6.64 -3.00
CA MET A 257 -13.52 -5.99 -4.14
C MET A 257 -13.81 -4.51 -3.89
N LYS A 258 -14.26 -4.16 -2.67
CA LYS A 258 -14.38 -2.74 -2.25
C LYS A 258 -13.03 -2.03 -2.29
N TYR A 259 -11.95 -2.69 -1.89
CA TYR A 259 -10.61 -2.11 -1.94
C TYR A 259 -10.12 -1.90 -3.37
N ILE A 260 -10.29 -2.88 -4.26
CA ILE A 260 -9.99 -2.78 -5.71
C ILE A 260 -10.71 -1.59 -6.33
N LYS A 261 -12.01 -1.39 -6.04
CA LYS A 261 -12.76 -0.22 -6.51
C LYS A 261 -12.10 1.09 -6.06
N ARG A 262 -11.70 1.17 -4.78
CA ARG A 262 -11.01 2.36 -4.24
C ARG A 262 -9.65 2.59 -4.88
N GLN A 263 -8.89 1.54 -5.16
CA GLN A 263 -7.61 1.61 -5.86
C GLN A 263 -7.78 2.19 -7.26
N ASN A 264 -8.73 1.64 -8.05
CA ASN A 264 -9.02 2.14 -9.39
C ASN A 264 -9.46 3.61 -9.38
N THR A 265 -10.34 4.00 -8.45
CA THR A 265 -10.70 5.41 -8.26
C THR A 265 -9.51 6.29 -7.89
N TRP A 266 -8.55 5.77 -7.12
CA TRP A 266 -7.35 6.52 -6.76
C TRP A 266 -6.44 6.75 -7.96
N PHE A 267 -6.10 5.68 -8.69
CA PHE A 267 -5.14 5.75 -9.79
C PHE A 267 -5.63 6.63 -10.95
N ARG A 268 -6.94 6.70 -11.19
CA ARG A 268 -7.53 7.58 -12.22
C ARG A 268 -7.32 9.08 -11.97
N ARG A 269 -6.86 9.47 -10.77
CA ARG A 269 -6.58 10.87 -10.44
C ARG A 269 -5.25 11.37 -11.04
N ASN A 270 -4.33 10.46 -11.36
CA ASN A 270 -3.08 10.82 -12.00
C ASN A 270 -3.26 10.79 -13.52
N SER A 271 -3.37 11.94 -14.17
CA SER A 271 -3.50 12.03 -15.63
C SER A 271 -2.26 11.52 -16.38
N ASN A 272 -1.11 11.47 -15.71
CA ASN A 272 0.16 11.03 -16.31
C ASN A 272 0.36 9.51 -16.20
N SER A 273 -0.55 8.77 -15.54
CA SER A 273 -0.45 7.32 -15.45
C SER A 273 -0.82 6.65 -16.77
N ILE A 274 0.00 5.69 -17.19
CA ILE A 274 -0.20 4.85 -18.38
C ILE A 274 -0.97 3.61 -17.94
N TRP A 275 -2.20 3.46 -18.41
CA TRP A 275 -3.02 2.28 -18.13
C TRP A 275 -2.69 1.19 -19.14
N ILE A 276 -2.28 0.02 -18.65
CA ILE A 276 -1.78 -1.07 -19.49
C ILE A 276 -2.62 -2.32 -19.29
N GLU A 277 -2.99 -2.96 -20.39
CA GLU A 277 -3.66 -4.26 -20.42
C GLU A 277 -2.68 -5.39 -20.79
N ASP A 278 -1.79 -5.15 -21.76
CA ASP A 278 -0.70 -6.06 -22.12
C ASP A 278 0.56 -5.77 -21.30
N LEU A 279 0.88 -6.69 -20.38
CA LEU A 279 1.99 -6.53 -19.46
C LEU A 279 3.37 -6.50 -20.17
N ASN A 280 3.45 -7.00 -21.41
CA ASN A 280 4.68 -6.94 -22.20
C ASN A 280 5.07 -5.50 -22.56
N ASP A 281 4.09 -4.60 -22.74
CA ASP A 281 4.34 -3.19 -23.09
C ASP A 281 5.10 -2.45 -22.00
N ILE A 282 4.92 -2.86 -20.73
CA ILE A 282 5.59 -2.24 -19.57
C ILE A 282 7.11 -2.34 -19.75
N THR A 283 7.63 -3.50 -20.19
CA THR A 283 9.07 -3.67 -20.41
C THR A 283 9.57 -2.69 -21.45
N TYR A 284 8.94 -2.64 -22.63
CA TYR A 284 9.39 -1.79 -23.73
C TYR A 284 9.39 -0.30 -23.35
N LEU A 285 8.28 0.17 -22.77
CA LEU A 285 8.12 1.57 -22.38
C LEU A 285 9.06 1.96 -21.23
N ALA A 286 9.25 1.09 -20.24
CA ALA A 286 10.18 1.32 -19.14
C ALA A 286 11.63 1.41 -19.63
N SER A 287 12.07 0.47 -20.48
CA SER A 287 13.42 0.49 -21.05
C SER A 287 13.68 1.76 -21.85
N ASN A 288 12.73 2.18 -22.70
CA ASN A 288 12.84 3.43 -23.45
C ASN A 288 12.91 4.66 -22.54
N PHE A 289 12.10 4.69 -21.49
CA PHE A 289 12.14 5.77 -20.51
C PHE A 289 13.50 5.86 -19.83
N ILE A 290 14.08 4.72 -19.45
CA ILE A 290 15.37 4.67 -18.76
C ILE A 290 16.50 5.14 -19.69
N LEU A 291 16.50 4.71 -20.96
CA LEU A 291 17.55 4.99 -21.93
C LEU A 291 17.53 6.40 -22.53
N LYS A 292 16.39 7.11 -22.50
CA LYS A 292 16.28 8.48 -23.05
C LYS A 292 17.05 9.50 -22.20
N GLU A 293 18.22 9.96 -22.64
CA GLU A 293 18.95 11.07 -21.99
C GLU A 293 18.16 12.38 -21.92
#